data_AF-A0A0B1TXB2-F1
#
_entry.id   AF-A0A0B1TXB2-F1
#
_cell.length_a   1.000
_cell.length_b   1.000
_cell.length_c   1.000
_cell.angle_alpha   90.00
_cell.angle_beta   90.00
_cell.angle_gamma   90.00
#
_symmetry.space_group_name_H-M   'P 1'
#
loop_
_entity.id
_entity.type
_entity.pdbx_description
1 polymer ?
#
loop_
_entity_poly.entity_id
_entity_poly.type
_entity_poly.pdbx_seq_one_letter_code
_entity_poly.pdbx_strand_id
1 'polypeptide(L)'
;MADSIYRGDVGLEILVDCGRDIAGAGNPALLVRTPSGAVRSWPAAVAVVGQTASHLRYVTGPGDLAEAGAYKIQAALTLGDWSGTGRTATLVVRPQFS
;
A
#
# COMPACT_ATOMS: atom_id res chain seq x y z
N MET A 1 -3.51 -17.70 13.47
CA MET A 1 -2.28 -16.93 13.74
C MET A 1 -2.62 -15.49 13.45
N ALA A 2 -2.47 -14.55 14.38
CA ALA A 2 -2.67 -13.15 14.04
C ALA A 2 -1.44 -12.71 13.24
N ASP A 3 -1.59 -12.52 11.93
CA ASP A 3 -0.49 -12.20 11.02
C ASP A 3 0.11 -10.85 11.41
N SER A 4 1.16 -10.90 12.23
CA SER A 4 2.00 -9.75 12.50
C SER A 4 2.98 -9.61 11.34
N ILE A 5 3.18 -8.37 10.91
CA ILE A 5 4.12 -8.03 9.85
C ILE A 5 5.42 -7.60 10.51
N TYR A 6 6.54 -8.13 10.05
CA TYR A 6 7.85 -7.92 10.64
C TYR A 6 8.79 -7.18 9.70
N ARG A 7 9.75 -6.50 10.30
CA ARG A 7 10.83 -5.82 9.58
C ARG A 7 11.58 -6.86 8.74
N GLY A 8 11.68 -6.58 7.44
CA GLY A 8 12.35 -7.42 6.46
C GLY A 8 11.46 -8.47 5.79
N ASP A 9 10.16 -8.53 6.10
CA ASP A 9 9.24 -9.40 5.37
C ASP A 9 9.19 -9.02 3.88
N VAL A 10 9.15 -10.04 3.02
CA VAL A 10 9.09 -9.92 1.55
C VAL A 10 7.98 -10.84 1.05
N GLY A 11 7.27 -10.41 0.01
CA GLY A 11 6.16 -11.16 -0.56
C GLY A 11 4.83 -10.93 0.16
N LEU A 12 4.78 -10.04 1.15
CA LEU A 12 3.53 -9.60 1.78
C LEU A 12 2.69 -8.83 0.75
N GLU A 13 1.45 -9.26 0.60
CA GLU A 13 0.44 -8.56 -0.19
C GLU A 13 -0.18 -7.41 0.62
N ILE A 14 -0.18 -6.22 0.02
CA ILE A 14 -0.83 -5.02 0.52
C ILE A 14 -1.98 -4.70 -0.41
N LEU A 15 -3.20 -4.73 0.14
CA LEU A 15 -4.43 -4.28 -0.53
C LEU A 15 -4.91 -2.99 0.13
N VAL A 16 -5.09 -1.95 -0.67
CA VAL A 16 -5.63 -0.66 -0.25
C VAL A 16 -6.98 -0.44 -0.90
N ASP A 17 -8.03 -0.45 -0.07
CA ASP A 17 -9.40 -0.14 -0.51
C ASP A 17 -9.52 1.35 -0.87
N CYS A 18 -9.93 1.62 -2.10
CA CYS A 18 -10.18 2.98 -2.60
C CYS A 18 -11.63 3.43 -2.36
N GLY A 19 -12.51 2.55 -1.88
CA GLY A 19 -13.91 2.83 -1.53
C GLY A 19 -14.83 3.07 -2.73
N ARG A 20 -14.34 2.88 -3.95
CA ARG A 20 -15.09 3.03 -5.21
C ARG A 20 -14.45 2.21 -6.32
N ASP A 21 -15.17 2.02 -7.42
CA ASP A 21 -14.61 1.43 -8.63
C ASP A 21 -13.55 2.34 -9.26
N ILE A 22 -12.39 1.73 -9.58
CA ILE A 22 -11.19 2.34 -10.15
C ILE A 22 -10.68 1.54 -11.36
N ALA A 23 -11.53 0.77 -12.06
CA ALA A 23 -11.17 -0.08 -13.20
C ALA A 23 -10.36 0.62 -14.32
N GLY A 24 -10.49 1.94 -14.47
CA GLY A 24 -9.76 2.76 -15.45
C GLY A 24 -8.64 3.63 -14.87
N ALA A 25 -8.16 3.34 -13.66
CA ALA A 25 -7.15 4.16 -13.00
C ALA A 25 -5.82 4.18 -13.77
N GLY A 26 -5.36 5.38 -14.11
CA GLY A 26 -4.04 5.64 -14.69
C GLY A 26 -2.98 5.88 -13.62
N ASN A 27 -1.75 5.42 -13.88
CA ASN A 27 -0.59 5.54 -12.99
C ASN A 27 -0.85 5.15 -11.51
N PRO A 28 -1.50 4.00 -11.24
CA PRO A 28 -1.75 3.56 -9.86
C PRO A 28 -0.46 3.31 -9.07
N ALA A 29 -0.38 3.87 -7.88
CA ALA A 29 0.74 3.70 -6.95
C ALA A 29 0.27 3.76 -5.49
N LEU A 30 1.09 3.21 -4.59
CA LEU A 30 0.99 3.46 -3.17
C LEU A 30 2.09 4.44 -2.77
N LEU A 31 1.70 5.60 -2.24
CA LEU A 31 2.61 6.52 -1.58
C LEU A 31 2.79 6.08 -0.14
N VAL A 32 4.03 5.73 0.21
CA VAL A 32 4.37 5.12 1.49
C VAL A 32 5.35 5.99 2.23
N ARG A 33 4.91 6.52 3.37
CA ARG A 33 5.79 7.19 4.33
C ARG A 33 6.30 6.17 5.34
N THR A 34 7.62 6.00 5.39
CA THR A 34 8.30 5.13 6.35
C THR A 34 8.25 5.70 7.77
N PRO A 35 8.57 4.90 8.80
CA PRO A 35 8.70 5.38 10.18
C PRO A 35 9.68 6.55 10.34
N SER A 36 10.79 6.54 9.59
CA SER A 36 11.76 7.65 9.51
C SER A 36 11.23 8.91 8.83
N GLY A 37 10.07 8.85 8.17
CA GLY A 37 9.44 9.97 7.47
C GLY A 37 9.78 10.06 5.98
N ALA A 38 10.66 9.21 5.46
CA ALA A 38 10.95 9.14 4.04
C ALA A 38 9.70 8.69 3.26
N VAL A 39 9.47 9.28 2.08
CA VAL A 39 8.33 8.92 1.23
C VAL A 39 8.84 8.15 0.02
N ARG A 40 8.22 7.01 -0.24
CA ARG A 40 8.49 6.13 -1.38
C ARG A 40 7.21 5.97 -2.20
N SER A 41 7.37 5.77 -3.50
CA SER A 41 6.26 5.45 -4.40
C SER A 41 6.39 4.02 -4.87
N TRP A 42 5.43 3.19 -4.52
CA TRP A 42 5.37 1.79 -4.94
C TRP A 42 4.38 1.65 -6.11
N PRO A 43 4.81 1.20 -7.30
CA PRO A 43 3.89 0.99 -8.42
C PRO A 43 2.91 -0.13 -8.07
N ALA A 44 1.62 0.15 -8.15
CA ALA A 44 0.57 -0.77 -7.73
C ALA A 44 -0.29 -1.21 -8.92
N ALA A 45 -0.90 -2.39 -8.82
CA ALA A 45 -1.88 -2.85 -9.80
C ALA A 45 -3.30 -2.61 -9.28
N VAL A 46 -4.24 -2.32 -10.18
CA VAL A 46 -5.67 -2.36 -9.83
C VAL A 46 -6.06 -3.82 -9.60
N ALA A 47 -6.73 -4.09 -8.49
CA ALA A 47 -7.21 -5.40 -8.10
C ALA A 47 -8.74 -5.42 -7.98
N VAL A 48 -9.30 -6.55 -8.41
CA VAL A 48 -10.73 -6.87 -8.26
C VAL A 48 -10.92 -7.66 -6.98
N VAL A 49 -11.72 -7.11 -6.06
CA VAL A 49 -12.13 -7.80 -4.83
C VAL A 49 -13.64 -7.99 -4.90
N GLY A 50 -14.09 -9.24 -4.89
CA GLY A 50 -15.47 -9.60 -5.21
C GLY A 50 -15.78 -9.35 -6.68
N GLN A 51 -16.65 -8.37 -6.97
CA GLN A 51 -17.08 -8.01 -8.32
C GLN A 51 -16.64 -6.59 -8.74
N THR A 52 -15.82 -5.91 -7.94
CA THR A 52 -15.46 -4.50 -8.18
C THR A 52 -13.94 -4.32 -8.18
N ALA A 53 -13.44 -3.57 -9.16
CA ALA A 53 -12.06 -3.13 -9.22
C ALA A 53 -11.86 -1.96 -8.26
N SER A 54 -11.89 -2.22 -6.95
CA SER A 54 -11.90 -1.17 -5.91
C SER A 54 -10.60 -1.04 -5.12
N HIS A 55 -9.60 -1.87 -5.40
CA HIS A 55 -8.39 -1.93 -4.60
C HIS A 55 -7.13 -1.66 -5.43
N LEU A 56 -6.13 -1.06 -4.79
CA LEU A 56 -4.76 -1.11 -5.28
C LEU A 56 -4.01 -2.24 -4.56
N ARG A 57 -3.29 -3.05 -5.34
CA ARG A 57 -2.51 -4.18 -4.88
C ARG A 57 -1.03 -3.94 -5.11
N TYR A 58 -0.23 -4.20 -4.08
CA TYR A 58 1.22 -4.23 -4.16
C TYR A 58 1.75 -5.45 -3.41
N VAL A 59 2.82 -6.07 -3.91
CA VAL A 59 3.52 -7.14 -3.21
C VAL A 59 4.88 -6.60 -2.82
N THR A 60 5.17 -6.59 -1.52
CA THR A 60 6.42 -6.06 -0.97
C THR A 60 7.63 -6.82 -1.50
N GLY A 61 8.67 -6.07 -1.87
CA GLY A 61 9.97 -6.56 -2.28
C GLY A 61 11.04 -6.39 -1.18
N PRO A 62 12.26 -6.86 -1.44
CA PRO A 62 13.40 -6.64 -0.56
C PRO A 62 13.61 -5.14 -0.30
N GLY A 63 13.67 -4.76 0.98
CA GLY A 63 13.96 -3.38 1.41
C GLY A 63 12.75 -2.45 1.57
N ASP A 64 11.54 -2.90 1.25
CA ASP A 64 10.31 -2.11 1.45
C ASP A 64 9.97 -1.95 2.94
N LEU A 65 10.01 -3.05 3.68
CA LEU A 65 9.75 -3.10 5.12
C LEU A 65 11.05 -3.07 5.94
N ALA A 66 12.00 -2.21 5.54
CA ALA A 66 13.33 -2.13 6.15
C ALA A 66 13.36 -1.52 7.56
N GLU A 67 12.28 -0.86 7.99
CA GLU A 67 12.18 -0.19 9.29
C GLU A 67 11.06 -0.85 10.12
N ALA A 68 11.25 -0.93 11.43
CA ALA A 68 10.14 -1.26 12.34
C ALA A 68 9.42 0.04 12.72
N GLY A 69 8.09 0.00 12.82
CA GLY A 69 7.27 1.14 13.20
C GLY A 69 5.99 1.28 12.37
N ALA A 70 5.36 2.44 12.48
CA ALA A 70 4.13 2.75 11.78
C ALA A 70 4.42 3.37 10.41
N TYR A 71 4.11 2.63 9.36
CA TYR A 71 4.08 3.10 7.98
C TYR A 71 2.73 3.77 7.69
N LYS A 72 2.75 4.84 6.90
CA LYS A 72 1.54 5.51 6.39
C LYS A 72 1.43 5.28 4.90
N ILE A 73 0.28 4.83 4.44
CA ILE A 73 0.07 4.43 3.04
C ILE A 73 -1.13 5.21 2.50
N GLN A 74 -0.98 5.79 1.30
CA GLN A 74 -2.09 6.35 0.54
C GLN A 74 -2.10 5.76 -0.86
N ALA A 75 -3.27 5.39 -1.36
CA ALA A 75 -3.46 5.16 -2.79
C ALA A 75 -3.22 6.48 -3.54
N ALA A 76 -2.55 6.43 -4.68
CA ALA A 76 -2.37 7.53 -5.61
C ALA A 76 -2.70 7.04 -7.02
N LEU A 77 -3.57 7.74 -7.72
CA LEU A 77 -4.02 7.36 -9.05
C LEU A 77 -4.62 8.55 -9.80
N THR A 78 -4.82 8.38 -11.10
CA THR A 78 -5.59 9.28 -11.96
C THR A 78 -6.86 8.58 -12.43
N LEU A 79 -8.01 9.22 -12.31
CA LEU A 79 -9.31 8.71 -12.74
C LEU A 79 -10.02 9.78 -13.58
N GLY A 80 -10.02 9.59 -14.91
CA GLY A 80 -10.42 10.65 -15.84
C GLY A 80 -9.49 11.86 -15.72
N ASP A 81 -10.06 13.05 -15.56
CA ASP A 81 -9.31 14.30 -15.38
C ASP A 81 -8.82 14.54 -13.95
N TRP A 82 -9.22 13.70 -13.00
CA TRP A 82 -8.84 13.85 -11.59
C TRP A 82 -7.60 13.02 -11.26
N SER A 83 -6.57 13.65 -10.69
CA SER A 83 -5.42 12.98 -10.09
C SER A 83 -5.34 13.34 -8.61
N GLY A 84 -5.12 12.35 -7.76
CA GLY A 84 -5.00 12.61 -6.34
C GLY A 84 -4.69 11.39 -5.49
N THR A 85 -4.78 11.59 -4.18
CA THR A 85 -4.49 10.57 -3.17
C THR A 85 -5.75 10.17 -2.40
N GLY A 86 -5.85 8.89 -2.04
CA GLY A 86 -6.87 8.37 -1.14
C GLY A 86 -6.60 8.67 0.34
N ARG A 87 -7.44 8.08 1.20
CA ARG A 87 -7.30 8.14 2.66
C ARG A 87 -5.98 7.49 3.11
N THR A 88 -5.44 7.97 4.23
CA THR A 88 -4.23 7.40 4.84
C THR A 88 -4.56 6.16 5.66
N ALA A 89 -4.05 5.01 5.22
CA ALA A 89 -4.00 3.78 5.99
C ALA A 89 -2.72 3.73 6.84
N THR A 90 -2.74 2.93 7.92
CA THR A 90 -1.57 2.69 8.75
C THR A 90 -1.24 1.21 8.75
N LEU A 91 0.02 0.89 8.47
CA LEU A 91 0.58 -0.46 8.54
C LEU A 91 1.62 -0.49 9.67
N VAL A 92 1.49 -1.43 10.60
CA VAL A 92 2.45 -1.57 11.72
C VAL A 92 3.41 -2.72 11.42
N VAL A 93 4.69 -2.39 11.33
CA VAL A 93 5.79 -3.34 11.13
C VAL A 93 6.54 -3.52 12.44
N ARG A 94 6.65 -4.75 12.93
CA ARG A 94 7.29 -5.07 14.21
C ARG A 94 8.78 -5.40 14.05
N PRO A 95 9.61 -5.16 15.06
CA PRO A 95 10.93 -5.78 15.10
C PRO A 95 10.80 -7.31 15.24
N GLN A 96 11.81 -8.04 14.76
CA GLN A 96 11.89 -9.47 15.02
C GLN A 96 12.24 -9.72 16.50
N PHE A 97 11.56 -10.69 17.12
CA PHE A 97 11.82 -11.17 18.49
C PHE A 97 11.70 -10.10 19.60
N SER A 98 10.77 -9.14 19.45
CA SER A 98 10.49 -8.08 20.45
C SER A 98 9.27 -8.33 21.30
#